data_AF-A0A2T1HM01-F1
#
_entry.id   AF-A0A2T1HM01-F1
#
_cell.length_a   1.000
_cell.length_b   1.000
_cell.length_c   1.000
_cell.angle_alpha   90.00
_cell.angle_beta   90.00
_cell.angle_gamma   90.00
#
_symmetry.space_group_name_H-M   'P 1'
#
loop_
_entity.id
_entity.type
_entity.pdbx_description
1 polymer ?
#
loop_
_entity_poly.entity_id
_entity_poly.type
_entity_poly.pdbx_seq_one_letter_code
_entity_poly.pdbx_strand_id
1 'polypeptide(L)'
;MANKVVRYEEPVPAPSSVPAVRVRGDAPQEPFHWLGLQWVVTDEGVEARDGTYFIAKDRLREDEPHWSWEQQMAEKDWVDVHDFAAAMAFARHKWPA
;
A
#
# COMPACT_ATOMS: atom_id res chain seq x y z
N MET A 1 -7.87 -37.35 -2.82
CA MET A 1 -7.06 -36.15 -3.11
C MET A 1 -7.83 -34.96 -2.56
N ALA A 2 -7.39 -34.39 -1.42
CA ALA A 2 -8.15 -33.35 -0.73
C ALA A 2 -7.68 -31.96 -1.20
N ASN A 3 -8.57 -31.21 -1.83
CA ASN A 3 -8.37 -29.78 -2.11
C ASN A 3 -8.38 -29.02 -0.78
N LYS A 4 -7.22 -28.47 -0.39
CA LYS A 4 -7.13 -27.56 0.74
C LYS A 4 -7.63 -26.19 0.28
N VAL A 5 -8.93 -25.96 0.43
CA VAL A 5 -9.54 -24.63 0.30
C VAL A 5 -8.94 -23.76 1.40
N VAL A 6 -8.06 -22.83 1.03
CA VAL A 6 -7.60 -21.78 1.95
C VAL A 6 -8.79 -20.86 2.18
N ARG A 7 -9.44 -21.01 3.33
CA ARG A 7 -10.46 -20.07 3.81
C ARG A 7 -9.71 -18.83 4.27
N TYR A 8 -10.04 -17.66 3.74
CA TYR A 8 -9.66 -16.39 4.35
C TYR A 8 -10.47 -16.31 5.66
N GLU A 9 -9.84 -16.73 6.75
CA GLU A 9 -10.40 -16.58 8.10
C GLU A 9 -10.42 -15.08 8.44
N GLU A 10 -11.64 -14.56 8.64
CA GLU A 10 -12.05 -13.32 9.34
C GLU A 10 -11.26 -12.02 9.09
N PRO A 11 -11.93 -10.85 9.00
CA PRO A 11 -11.21 -9.58 8.90
C PRO A 11 -10.33 -9.41 10.14
N VAL A 12 -9.01 -9.32 9.91
CA VAL A 12 -8.03 -8.91 10.92
C VAL A 12 -8.62 -7.72 11.68
N PRO A 13 -8.70 -7.74 13.02
CA PRO A 13 -9.22 -6.60 13.77
C PRO A 13 -8.45 -5.35 13.37
N ALA A 14 -9.18 -4.27 13.05
CA ALA A 14 -8.58 -2.99 12.68
C ALA A 14 -7.50 -2.62 13.71
N PRO A 15 -6.26 -2.32 13.29
CA PRO A 15 -5.17 -2.11 14.23
C PRO A 15 -5.50 -0.94 15.16
N SER A 16 -5.38 -1.18 16.47
CA SER A 16 -5.39 -0.15 17.51
C SER A 16 -4.40 0.96 17.14
N SER A 17 -4.93 2.17 16.89
CA SER A 17 -4.22 3.42 16.58
C SER A 17 -2.89 3.24 15.86
N VAL A 18 -2.94 3.15 14.53
CA VAL A 18 -1.74 3.31 13.71
C VAL A 18 -1.04 4.62 14.14
N PRO A 19 0.29 4.65 14.37
CA PRO A 19 0.97 5.82 14.91
C PRO A 19 0.67 7.08 14.11
N ALA A 20 0.54 8.22 14.79
CA ALA A 20 0.41 9.51 14.12
C ALA A 20 1.69 9.81 13.32
N VAL A 21 1.54 9.99 12.01
CA VAL A 21 2.63 10.39 11.11
C VAL A 21 2.63 11.91 11.00
N ARG A 22 3.80 12.53 11.16
CA ARG A 22 3.93 13.98 10.92
C ARG A 22 3.83 14.22 9.42
N VAL A 23 2.74 14.86 9.00
CA VAL A 23 2.55 15.30 7.61
C VAL A 23 3.59 16.37 7.26
N ARG A 24 4.26 16.18 6.12
CA ARG A 24 5.29 17.05 5.55
C ARG A 24 4.84 17.68 4.22
N GLY A 25 3.96 17.01 3.48
CA GLY A 25 3.31 17.50 2.27
C GLY A 25 1.81 17.68 2.47
N ASP A 26 1.01 17.26 1.49
CA ASP A 26 -0.44 17.25 1.59
C ASP A 26 -0.92 15.95 2.26
N ALA A 27 -1.79 16.06 3.25
CA ALA A 27 -2.32 14.88 3.93
C ALA A 27 -3.11 14.01 2.94
N PRO A 28 -2.97 12.67 2.97
CA PRO A 28 -3.79 11.79 2.16
C PRO A 28 -5.27 12.04 2.42
N GLN A 29 -6.06 12.07 1.35
CA GLN A 29 -7.49 12.35 1.44
C GLN A 29 -8.27 11.05 1.68
N GLU A 30 -9.24 11.10 2.59
CA GLU A 30 -10.19 10.01 2.81
C GLU A 30 -11.16 9.86 1.61
N PRO A 31 -11.70 8.65 1.35
CA PRO A 31 -11.62 7.44 2.17
C PRO A 31 -10.33 6.62 1.97
N PHE A 32 -9.89 5.98 3.04
CA PHE A 32 -8.79 5.01 3.00
C PHE A 32 -9.33 3.59 2.85
N HIS A 33 -8.86 2.85 1.86
CA HIS A 33 -9.18 1.42 1.69
C HIS A 33 -8.23 0.53 2.48
N TRP A 34 -7.02 1.01 2.74
CA TRP A 34 -6.03 0.33 3.57
C TRP A 34 -5.12 1.37 4.22
N LEU A 35 -4.77 1.14 5.49
CA LEU A 35 -3.96 2.05 6.30
C LEU A 35 -2.83 1.29 6.98
N GLY A 36 -1.60 1.55 6.55
CA GLY A 36 -0.36 1.01 7.10
C GLY A 36 0.39 2.01 7.97
N LEU A 37 1.59 1.63 8.39
CA LEU A 37 2.45 2.44 9.26
C LEU A 37 2.96 3.70 8.55
N GLN A 38 3.39 3.58 7.30
CA GLN A 38 3.91 4.67 6.48
C GLN A 38 3.05 4.91 5.24
N TRP A 39 2.32 3.92 4.75
CA TRP A 39 1.58 3.99 3.49
C TRP A 39 0.07 3.86 3.68
N VAL A 40 -0.68 4.40 2.74
CA VAL A 40 -2.15 4.34 2.70
C VAL A 40 -2.60 4.11 1.26
N VAL A 41 -3.73 3.41 1.10
CA VAL A 41 -4.39 3.22 -0.20
C VAL A 41 -5.67 4.05 -0.21
N THR A 42 -5.75 5.04 -1.09
CA THR A 42 -6.90 5.93 -1.28
C THR A 42 -7.70 5.51 -2.52
N ASP A 43 -8.74 6.26 -2.92
CA ASP A 43 -9.41 6.01 -4.22
C ASP A 43 -8.50 6.27 -5.42
N GLU A 44 -7.52 7.17 -5.25
CA GLU A 44 -6.66 7.67 -6.33
C GLU A 44 -5.36 6.87 -6.49
N GLY A 45 -4.92 6.15 -5.44
CA GLY A 45 -3.73 5.30 -5.53
C GLY A 45 -3.10 4.95 -4.19
N VAL A 46 -1.77 4.83 -4.18
CA VAL A 46 -0.95 4.51 -3.00
C VAL A 46 -0.15 5.75 -2.61
N GLU A 47 -0.31 6.20 -1.37
CA GLU A 47 0.26 7.46 -0.87
C GLU A 47 1.09 7.20 0.40
N ALA A 48 2.20 7.92 0.54
CA ALA A 48 2.89 8.00 1.82
C ALA A 48 2.06 8.88 2.78
N ARG A 49 1.89 8.42 4.01
CA ARG A 49 1.06 9.08 5.04
C ARG A 49 1.59 10.44 5.48
N ASP A 50 2.85 10.74 5.19
CA ASP A 50 3.41 12.07 5.40
C ASP A 50 3.15 13.04 4.24
N GLY A 51 2.49 12.60 3.17
CA GLY A 51 2.13 13.43 2.02
C GLY A 51 3.26 13.69 1.03
N THR A 52 4.38 12.96 1.14
CA THR A 52 5.58 13.27 0.33
C THR A 52 5.72 12.42 -0.94
N TYR A 53 4.91 11.37 -1.08
CA TYR A 53 5.00 10.45 -2.22
C TYR A 53 3.62 9.89 -2.61
N PHE A 54 3.38 9.78 -3.91
CA PHE A 54 2.13 9.26 -4.48
C PHE A 54 2.39 8.44 -5.74
N ILE A 55 1.74 7.26 -5.81
CA ILE A 55 1.66 6.42 -7.00
C ILE A 55 0.19 6.33 -7.39
N ALA A 56 -0.15 6.88 -8.56
CA ALA A 56 -1.50 6.84 -9.09
C ALA A 56 -1.96 5.40 -9.37
N LYS A 57 -3.25 5.14 -9.19
CA LYS A 57 -3.91 3.86 -9.38
C LYS A 57 -3.65 3.23 -10.76
N ASP A 58 -3.64 4.03 -11.81
CA ASP A 58 -3.38 3.61 -13.18
C ASP A 58 -1.90 3.26 -13.44
N ARG A 59 -1.01 3.62 -12.51
CA ARG A 59 0.44 3.38 -12.58
C ARG A 59 0.93 2.24 -11.68
N LEU A 60 0.04 1.56 -10.95
CA LEU A 60 0.44 0.54 -9.96
C LEU A 60 1.23 -0.65 -10.53
N ARG A 61 1.13 -0.89 -11.83
CA ARG A 61 1.83 -1.95 -12.57
C ARG A 61 2.80 -1.40 -13.62
N GLU A 62 3.07 -0.10 -13.58
CA GLU A 62 4.07 0.52 -14.44
C GLU A 62 5.43 -0.20 -14.23
N ASP A 63 6.17 -0.34 -15.32
CA ASP A 63 7.52 -0.92 -15.35
C ASP A 63 7.66 -2.39 -14.93
N GLU A 64 6.56 -3.13 -14.70
CA GLU A 64 6.60 -4.59 -14.67
C GLU A 64 6.81 -5.15 -16.10
N PRO A 65 7.77 -6.08 -16.34
CA PRO A 65 8.54 -6.85 -15.35
C PRO A 65 9.98 -6.35 -15.10
N HIS A 66 10.39 -5.18 -15.60
CA HIS A 66 11.80 -4.78 -15.63
C HIS A 66 12.30 -4.15 -14.34
N TRP A 67 11.52 -3.24 -13.73
CA TRP A 67 11.95 -2.51 -12.54
C TRP A 67 10.75 -2.07 -11.69
N SER A 68 10.25 -2.99 -10.87
CA SER A 68 9.00 -2.79 -10.15
C SER A 68 9.10 -1.64 -9.13
N TRP A 69 7.95 -1.08 -8.77
CA TRP A 69 7.87 -0.07 -7.72
C TRP A 69 8.55 -0.51 -6.43
N GLU A 70 8.40 -1.78 -6.04
CA GLU A 70 9.02 -2.35 -4.85
C GLU A 70 10.56 -2.31 -4.94
N GLN A 71 11.13 -2.57 -6.12
CA GLN A 71 12.57 -2.45 -6.36
C GLN A 71 13.02 -0.99 -6.27
N GLN A 72 12.28 -0.06 -6.88
CA GLN A 72 12.58 1.38 -6.81
C GLN A 72 12.52 1.94 -5.39
N MET A 73 11.57 1.46 -4.58
CA MET A 73 11.42 1.89 -3.19
C MET A 73 12.46 1.29 -2.27
N ALA A 74 12.93 0.06 -2.55
CA ALA A 74 13.97 -0.59 -1.75
C ALA A 74 15.33 0.14 -1.81
N GLU A 75 15.57 0.98 -2.81
CA GLU A 75 16.78 1.82 -2.90
C GLU A 75 16.74 3.06 -1.99
N LYS A 76 15.59 3.38 -1.40
CA LYS A 76 15.39 4.58 -0.58
C LYS A 76 15.50 4.22 0.90
N ASP A 77 16.38 4.91 1.61
CA ASP A 77 16.64 4.69 3.05
C ASP A 77 15.47 5.08 3.97
N TRP A 78 14.56 5.92 3.49
CA TRP A 78 13.40 6.41 4.25
C TRP A 78 12.15 5.54 4.08
N VAL A 79 12.16 4.55 3.18
CA VAL A 79 10.97 3.73 2.90
C VAL A 79 10.96 2.48 3.78
N ASP A 80 9.87 2.27 4.51
CA ASP A 80 9.47 0.98 5.03
C ASP A 80 8.98 0.12 3.87
N VAL A 81 9.90 -0.67 3.31
CA VAL A 81 9.65 -1.52 2.14
C VAL A 81 8.59 -2.58 2.43
N HIS A 82 8.45 -3.04 3.67
CA HIS A 82 7.46 -4.06 4.03
C HIS A 82 6.05 -3.47 4.06
N ASP A 83 5.88 -2.29 4.66
CA ASP A 83 4.61 -1.57 4.66
C ASP A 83 4.22 -1.15 3.23
N PHE A 84 5.19 -0.69 2.43
CA PHE A 84 4.97 -0.38 1.02
C PHE A 84 4.51 -1.58 0.20
N ALA A 85 5.19 -2.73 0.32
CA ALA A 85 4.84 -3.94 -0.41
C ALA A 85 3.43 -4.44 -0.04
N ALA A 86 3.04 -4.32 1.24
CA ALA A 86 1.69 -4.65 1.68
C ALA A 86 0.63 -3.72 1.05
N ALA A 87 0.91 -2.42 0.99
CA ALA A 87 0.04 -1.43 0.33
C ALA A 87 -0.14 -1.74 -1.17
N MET A 88 0.97 -2.02 -1.88
CA MET A 88 0.95 -2.36 -3.30
C MET A 88 0.19 -3.65 -3.59
N ALA A 89 0.41 -4.69 -2.78
CA ALA A 89 -0.30 -5.96 -2.91
C ALA A 89 -1.82 -5.76 -2.72
N PHE A 90 -2.23 -5.00 -1.70
CA PHE A 90 -3.62 -4.66 -1.46
C PHE A 90 -4.23 -3.88 -2.64
N ALA A 91 -3.54 -2.82 -3.09
CA ALA A 91 -4.02 -1.96 -4.18
C ALA A 91 -4.20 -2.73 -5.49
N ARG A 92 -3.21 -3.58 -5.86
CA ARG A 92 -3.30 -4.43 -7.06
C ARG A 92 -4.39 -5.48 -6.97
N HIS A 93 -4.68 -6.01 -5.78
CA HIS A 93 -5.81 -6.92 -5.57
C HIS A 93 -7.16 -6.19 -5.70
N LYS A 94 -7.27 -4.98 -5.12
CA LYS A 94 -8.48 -4.14 -5.20
C LYS A 94 -8.79 -3.70 -6.63
N TRP A 95 -7.76 -3.37 -7.41
CA TRP A 95 -7.89 -2.94 -8.80
C TRP A 95 -7.13 -3.89 -9.74
N PRO A 96 -7.77 -5.02 -10.12
CA PRO A 96 -7.22 -5.88 -11.15
C PRO A 96 -7.11 -5.11 -12.47
N ALA A 97 -6.13 -5.51 -13.29
CA ALA A 97 -5.91 -4.94 -14.61
C ALA A 97 -7.08 -5.24 -15.57
#